data_AF-A0AAD6GYW4-F1
#
_entry.id   AF-A0AAD6GYW4-F1
#
_cell.length_a   1.000
_cell.length_b   1.000
_cell.length_c   1.000
_cell.angle_alpha   90.00
_cell.angle_beta   90.00
_cell.angle_gamma   90.00
#
_symmetry.space_group_name_H-M   'P 1'
#
loop_
_entity.id
_entity.type
_entity.pdbx_description
1 polymer ?
#
loop_
_entity_poly.entity_id
_entity_poly.type
_entity_poly.pdbx_seq_one_letter_code
_entity_poly.pdbx_strand_id
1 'polypeptide(L)'
;MADESQQRAVNTAFAPPPPLWKHFTRENIDKVEQIKAEASKKEDGRSNKNHQWSAAELRALELPSELRYLVPPDIPEGQYSVFGELQTMSTTLPSLQEQGIEQLYPEPTVAGTEQNSQPSPPLNHAYYLLKISKSLLLNFLEFTGILSVSPEQFESKVEDLRNLFINAHHLLNLYRPHQARESLIMMMEEQLNHSREEMRQMEKVKMEVESVLEQLQAEGSRVSATGSEDDTDQAKALKEKADEHSRLIWDLLDKEN
;
A
#
# COMPACT_ATOMS: atom_id res chain seq x y z
N MET A 1 -28.83 -28.29 -17.04
CA MET A 1 -30.06 -28.24 -16.21
C MET A 1 -29.68 -28.69 -14.82
N ALA A 2 -29.59 -27.73 -13.90
CA ALA A 2 -29.66 -27.95 -12.46
C ALA A 2 -30.35 -26.68 -11.92
N ASP A 3 -31.54 -26.87 -11.35
CA ASP A 3 -32.40 -25.81 -10.84
C ASP A 3 -31.67 -24.98 -9.77
N GLU A 4 -31.19 -23.81 -10.15
CA GLU A 4 -30.95 -22.74 -9.18
C GLU A 4 -32.32 -22.24 -8.74
N SER A 5 -32.73 -22.63 -7.54
CA SER A 5 -33.86 -22.04 -6.85
C SER A 5 -33.69 -20.51 -6.86
N GLN A 6 -34.42 -19.84 -7.75
CA GLN A 6 -34.65 -18.40 -7.71
C GLN A 6 -35.15 -18.08 -6.30
N GLN A 7 -34.25 -17.67 -5.41
CA GLN A 7 -34.64 -17.06 -4.15
C GLN A 7 -35.52 -15.88 -4.56
N ARG A 8 -36.82 -15.98 -4.23
CA ARG A 8 -37.80 -14.91 -4.42
C ARG A 8 -37.09 -13.59 -4.13
N ALA A 9 -37.01 -12.72 -5.15
CA ALA A 9 -36.51 -11.38 -5.01
C ALA A 9 -37.42 -10.69 -3.98
N VAL A 10 -37.02 -10.74 -2.72
CA VAL A 10 -37.58 -9.90 -1.68
C VAL A 10 -37.18 -8.49 -2.10
N ASN A 11 -38.15 -7.57 -2.21
CA ASN A 11 -37.90 -6.18 -2.59
C ASN A 11 -37.13 -5.45 -1.47
N THR A 12 -35.87 -5.84 -1.24
CA THR A 12 -34.93 -5.21 -0.32
C THR A 12 -34.09 -4.20 -1.08
N ALA A 13 -33.73 -3.09 -0.42
CA ALA A 13 -32.91 -2.03 -1.03
C ALA A 13 -31.51 -2.50 -1.48
N PHE A 14 -31.07 -3.66 -0.98
CA PHE A 14 -29.79 -4.27 -1.31
C PHE A 14 -30.01 -5.69 -1.83
N ALA A 15 -29.22 -6.07 -2.83
CA ALA A 15 -29.17 -7.43 -3.30
C ALA A 15 -28.71 -8.36 -2.15
N PRO A 16 -29.33 -9.54 -1.98
CA PRO A 16 -28.87 -10.50 -1.00
C PRO A 16 -27.44 -10.94 -1.33
N PRO A 17 -26.64 -11.29 -0.30
CA PRO A 17 -25.28 -11.78 -0.54
C PRO A 17 -25.31 -13.07 -1.37
N PRO A 18 -24.26 -13.33 -2.18
CA PRO A 18 -24.16 -14.55 -2.97
C PRO A 18 -24.38 -15.80 -2.10
N PRO A 19 -25.08 -16.85 -2.56
CA PRO A 19 -25.48 -18.00 -1.76
C PRO A 19 -24.30 -18.87 -1.27
N LEU A 20 -23.07 -18.52 -1.63
CA LEU A 20 -21.81 -19.18 -1.25
C LEU A 20 -21.67 -19.38 0.27
N TRP A 21 -22.18 -18.44 1.08
CA TRP A 21 -22.08 -18.51 2.54
C TRP A 21 -22.76 -19.75 3.15
N LYS A 22 -23.74 -20.37 2.46
CA LYS A 22 -24.42 -21.57 2.95
C LYS A 22 -23.50 -22.78 3.07
N HIS A 23 -22.40 -22.81 2.30
CA HIS A 23 -21.42 -23.89 2.34
C HIS A 23 -20.42 -23.76 3.49
N PHE A 24 -20.36 -22.60 4.17
CA PHE A 24 -19.50 -22.32 5.33
C PHE A 24 -20.11 -22.85 6.63
N THR A 25 -20.35 -24.17 6.68
CA THR A 25 -20.77 -24.87 7.91
C THR A 25 -19.56 -25.44 8.66
N ARG A 26 -19.68 -25.62 9.98
CA ARG A 26 -18.62 -26.22 10.81
C ARG A 26 -18.21 -27.59 10.30
N GLU A 27 -19.18 -28.42 9.93
CA GLU A 27 -18.94 -29.76 9.37
C GLU A 27 -18.13 -29.73 8.07
N ASN A 28 -18.39 -28.76 7.19
CA ASN A 28 -17.66 -28.62 5.93
C ASN A 28 -16.25 -28.09 6.14
N ILE A 29 -16.05 -27.23 7.13
CA ILE A 29 -14.73 -26.74 7.54
C ILE A 29 -13.90 -27.90 8.09
N ASP A 30 -14.47 -28.70 9.01
CA ASP A 30 -13.81 -29.86 9.60
C ASP A 30 -13.40 -30.88 8.53
N LYS A 31 -14.26 -31.12 7.52
CA LYS A 31 -13.93 -31.98 6.37
C LYS A 31 -12.76 -31.43 5.54
N VAL A 32 -12.73 -30.13 5.28
CA VAL A 32 -11.60 -29.50 4.56
C VAL A 32 -10.30 -29.62 5.37
N GLU A 33 -10.36 -29.46 6.69
CA GLU A 33 -9.20 -29.65 7.56
C GLU A 33 -8.71 -31.09 7.57
N GLN A 34 -9.60 -32.07 7.56
CA GLN A 34 -9.25 -33.48 7.43
C GLN A 34 -8.58 -33.77 6.09
N ILE A 35 -9.11 -33.28 4.98
CA ILE A 35 -8.52 -33.48 3.64
C ILE A 35 -7.14 -32.80 3.57
N LYS A 36 -6.97 -31.60 4.15
CA LYS A 36 -5.65 -30.96 4.29
C LYS A 36 -4.70 -31.82 5.15
N ALA A 37 -5.18 -32.37 6.25
CA ALA A 37 -4.39 -33.25 7.11
C ALA A 37 -4.00 -34.57 6.42
N GLU A 38 -4.83 -35.09 5.52
CA GLU A 38 -4.56 -36.29 4.72
C GLU A 38 -3.59 -36.01 3.57
N ALA A 39 -3.74 -34.86 2.91
CA ALA A 39 -2.86 -34.46 1.83
C ALA A 39 -1.47 -34.04 2.33
N SER A 40 -1.36 -33.46 3.53
CA SER A 40 -0.05 -33.21 4.17
C SER A 40 0.65 -34.48 4.70
N LYS A 41 -0.01 -35.65 4.64
CA LYS A 41 0.52 -36.93 5.16
C LYS A 41 1.27 -37.80 4.13
N LYS A 42 1.77 -37.28 3.01
CA LYS A 42 2.49 -38.12 2.01
C LYS A 42 4.03 -38.15 2.16
N GLU A 43 4.52 -39.39 2.02
CA GLU A 43 5.86 -40.02 2.01
C GLU A 43 6.76 -40.08 3.26
N ASP A 44 7.00 -39.02 4.05
CA ASP A 44 8.05 -39.06 5.10
C ASP A 44 7.57 -39.09 6.57
N GLY A 45 6.29 -39.39 6.83
CA GLY A 45 5.77 -39.60 8.19
C GLY A 45 5.84 -38.38 9.13
N ARG A 46 6.26 -37.21 8.64
CA ARG A 46 6.35 -35.95 9.41
C ARG A 46 5.23 -34.99 9.01
N SER A 47 4.24 -34.86 9.89
CA SER A 47 3.19 -33.84 9.81
C SER A 47 3.78 -32.45 9.97
N ASN A 48 3.84 -31.65 8.91
CA ASN A 48 4.27 -30.26 8.99
C ASN A 48 3.10 -29.37 9.45
N LYS A 49 2.97 -29.15 10.77
CA LYS A 49 1.86 -28.37 11.36
C LYS A 49 1.84 -26.89 10.95
N ASN A 50 2.92 -26.39 10.33
CA ASN A 50 3.08 -24.99 9.90
C ASN A 50 3.01 -24.80 8.38
N HIS A 51 2.53 -25.78 7.61
CA HIS A 51 2.41 -25.63 6.16
C HIS A 51 1.31 -24.61 5.81
N GLN A 52 1.71 -23.45 5.29
CA GLN A 52 0.77 -22.48 4.74
C GLN A 52 0.31 -22.98 3.38
N TRP A 53 -0.94 -23.44 3.32
CA TRP A 53 -1.56 -23.91 2.10
C TRP A 53 -1.76 -22.75 1.13
N SER A 54 -1.13 -22.82 -0.04
CA SER A 54 -1.43 -21.89 -1.11
C SER A 54 -2.81 -22.19 -1.72
N ALA A 55 -3.49 -21.16 -2.25
CA ALA A 55 -4.80 -21.36 -2.86
C ALA A 55 -4.74 -22.33 -4.06
N ALA A 56 -3.61 -22.40 -4.75
CA ALA A 56 -3.37 -23.36 -5.83
C ALA A 56 -3.24 -24.81 -5.34
N GLU A 57 -2.54 -25.05 -4.22
CA GLU A 57 -2.44 -26.38 -3.59
C GLU A 57 -3.79 -26.90 -3.10
N LEU A 58 -4.64 -26.01 -2.58
CA LEU A 58 -5.98 -26.37 -2.12
C LEU A 58 -6.91 -26.74 -3.28
N ARG A 59 -6.75 -26.12 -4.46
CA ARG A 59 -7.53 -26.46 -5.65
C ARG A 59 -7.08 -27.77 -6.30
N ALA A 60 -5.82 -28.16 -6.10
CA ALA A 60 -5.27 -29.42 -6.62
C ALA A 60 -5.74 -30.67 -5.83
N LEU A 61 -6.33 -30.49 -4.64
CA LEU A 61 -6.98 -31.56 -3.89
C LEU A 61 -8.30 -31.96 -4.56
N GLU A 62 -8.59 -33.27 -4.59
CA GLU A 62 -9.89 -33.78 -5.01
C GLU A 62 -10.95 -33.46 -3.95
N LEU A 63 -11.46 -32.22 -3.95
CA LEU A 63 -12.52 -31.79 -3.05
C LEU A 63 -13.91 -32.06 -3.64
N PRO A 64 -14.84 -32.61 -2.84
CA PRO A 64 -16.27 -32.63 -3.17
C PRO A 64 -16.79 -31.26 -3.61
N SER A 65 -17.78 -31.24 -4.51
CA SER A 65 -18.33 -30.02 -5.13
C SER A 65 -18.76 -28.94 -4.12
N GLU A 66 -19.23 -29.35 -2.95
CA GLU A 66 -19.66 -28.45 -1.87
C GLU A 66 -18.49 -27.77 -1.13
N LEU A 67 -17.32 -28.41 -1.08
CA LEU A 67 -16.13 -27.90 -0.39
C LEU A 67 -15.28 -27.00 -1.29
N ARG A 68 -15.53 -27.01 -2.61
CA ARG A 68 -14.84 -26.14 -3.57
C ARG A 68 -15.09 -24.66 -3.30
N TYR A 69 -16.26 -24.31 -2.75
CA TYR A 69 -16.60 -22.93 -2.39
C TYR A 69 -15.84 -22.38 -1.17
N LEU A 70 -15.19 -23.26 -0.40
CA LEU A 70 -14.35 -22.87 0.74
C LEU A 70 -12.91 -22.55 0.32
N VAL A 71 -12.56 -22.81 -0.94
CA VAL A 71 -11.24 -22.53 -1.50
C VAL A 71 -11.30 -21.20 -2.26
N PRO A 72 -10.36 -20.25 -2.02
CA PRO A 72 -10.32 -19.00 -2.76
C PRO A 72 -10.25 -19.24 -4.28
N PRO A 73 -10.99 -18.45 -5.09
CA PRO A 73 -10.99 -18.58 -6.55
C PRO A 73 -9.62 -18.26 -7.16
N ASP A 74 -9.46 -18.54 -8.45
CA ASP A 74 -8.28 -18.14 -9.21
C ASP A 74 -8.26 -16.62 -9.39
N ILE A 75 -7.05 -16.05 -9.37
CA ILE A 75 -6.85 -14.64 -9.69
C ILE A 75 -7.16 -14.49 -11.19
N PRO A 76 -8.09 -13.62 -11.60
CA PRO A 76 -8.42 -13.46 -13.01
C PRO A 76 -7.21 -12.90 -13.77
N GLU A 77 -6.82 -13.59 -14.83
CA GLU A 77 -5.79 -13.13 -15.76
C GLU A 77 -6.48 -12.40 -16.92
N GLY A 78 -6.32 -11.08 -17.01
CA GLY A 78 -6.82 -10.28 -18.14
C GLY A 78 -7.79 -9.16 -17.74
N GLN A 79 -9.05 -9.26 -18.18
CA GLN A 79 -10.06 -8.23 -17.97
C GLN A 79 -11.10 -8.67 -16.94
N TYR A 80 -11.46 -7.79 -16.02
CA TYR A 80 -12.47 -8.02 -15.00
C TYR A 80 -13.44 -6.85 -14.95
N SER A 81 -14.73 -7.12 -14.73
CA SER A 81 -15.73 -6.07 -14.64
C SER A 81 -15.83 -5.55 -13.21
N VAL A 82 -15.64 -4.25 -13.04
CA VAL A 82 -15.83 -3.53 -11.77
C VAL A 82 -16.90 -2.48 -12.00
N PHE A 83 -18.00 -2.55 -11.26
CA PHE A 83 -19.14 -1.63 -11.38
C PHE A 83 -19.69 -1.47 -12.81
N GLY A 84 -19.56 -2.51 -13.65
CA GLY A 84 -20.01 -2.50 -15.05
C GLY A 84 -18.96 -2.02 -16.05
N GLU A 85 -17.78 -1.58 -15.60
CA GLU A 85 -16.66 -1.24 -16.48
C GLU A 85 -15.66 -2.39 -16.58
N LEU A 86 -15.23 -2.72 -17.80
CA LEU A 86 -14.16 -3.70 -18.02
C LEU A 86 -12.82 -3.05 -17.72
N GLN A 87 -12.17 -3.49 -16.65
CA GLN A 87 -10.81 -3.09 -16.30
C GLN A 87 -9.82 -4.15 -16.78
N THR A 88 -8.77 -3.73 -17.47
CA THR A 88 -7.66 -4.60 -17.88
C THR A 88 -6.60 -4.59 -16.79
N MET A 89 -6.09 -5.76 -16.39
CA MET A 89 -5.01 -5.91 -15.40
C MET A 89 -3.62 -5.46 -15.92
N SER A 90 -3.51 -5.13 -17.21
CA SER A 90 -2.28 -4.61 -17.78
C SER A 90 -1.98 -3.21 -17.25
N THR A 91 -0.77 -3.01 -16.74
CA THR A 91 -0.27 -1.72 -16.30
C THR A 91 0.17 -0.81 -17.45
N THR A 92 0.14 -1.33 -18.69
CA THR A 92 0.51 -0.56 -19.89
C THR A 92 -0.66 0.31 -20.33
N LEU A 93 -0.42 1.61 -20.44
CA LEU A 93 -1.39 2.54 -21.01
C LEU A 93 -1.62 2.17 -22.49
N PRO A 94 -2.88 2.07 -22.96
CA PRO A 94 -3.17 1.88 -24.38
C PRO A 94 -2.59 3.04 -25.18
N SER A 95 -2.08 2.76 -26.38
CA SER A 95 -1.53 3.80 -27.24
C SER A 95 -2.64 4.70 -27.81
N LEU A 96 -2.34 5.98 -28.05
CA LEU A 96 -3.32 6.89 -28.68
C LEU A 96 -3.70 6.45 -30.10
N GLN A 97 -2.76 5.81 -30.81
CA GLN A 97 -2.99 5.27 -32.15
C GLN A 97 -3.99 4.10 -32.15
N GLU A 98 -3.94 3.22 -31.14
CA GLU A 98 -4.94 2.16 -30.94
C GLU A 98 -6.35 2.72 -30.68
N GLN A 99 -6.44 3.94 -30.14
CA GLN A 99 -7.70 4.64 -29.90
C GLN A 99 -8.15 5.48 -31.10
N GLY A 100 -7.40 5.46 -32.21
CA GLY A 100 -7.70 6.24 -33.42
C GLY A 100 -7.46 7.75 -33.27
N ILE A 101 -6.64 8.16 -32.31
CA ILE A 101 -6.37 9.57 -32.00
C ILE A 101 -4.96 9.93 -32.46
N GLU A 102 -4.83 11.07 -33.13
CA GLU A 102 -3.53 11.60 -33.55
C GLU A 102 -2.70 12.02 -32.33
N GLN A 103 -1.49 11.46 -32.24
CA GLN A 103 -0.56 11.75 -31.16
C GLN A 103 0.24 13.03 -31.47
N LEU A 104 0.16 14.02 -30.58
CA LEU A 104 0.73 15.36 -30.78
C LEU A 104 2.16 15.54 -30.25
N TYR A 105 2.76 14.46 -29.73
CA TYR A 105 4.10 14.47 -29.15
C TYR A 105 4.90 13.22 -29.58
N PRO A 106 6.24 13.27 -29.60
CA PRO A 106 7.06 12.14 -30.04
C PRO A 106 6.77 10.89 -29.22
N GLU A 107 6.73 9.73 -29.89
CA GLU A 107 6.58 8.46 -29.20
C GLU A 107 7.73 8.27 -28.21
N PRO A 108 7.44 7.87 -26.96
CA PRO A 108 8.49 7.40 -26.07
C PRO A 108 9.08 6.16 -26.72
N THR A 109 10.34 6.24 -27.13
CA THR A 109 11.12 5.10 -27.61
C THR A 109 11.06 4.01 -26.56
N VAL A 110 10.28 2.96 -26.84
CA VAL A 110 10.24 1.76 -26.03
C VAL A 110 11.67 1.23 -25.90
N ALA A 111 12.12 1.07 -24.67
CA ALA A 111 13.47 0.60 -24.31
C ALA A 111 13.71 -0.88 -24.68
N GLY A 112 13.14 -1.37 -25.78
CA GLY A 112 13.11 -2.78 -26.16
C GLY A 112 13.45 -3.10 -27.61
N THR A 113 13.54 -2.14 -28.53
CA THR A 113 13.65 -2.50 -29.97
C THR A 113 14.99 -2.22 -30.63
N GLU A 114 15.92 -1.45 -30.05
CA GLU A 114 17.26 -1.32 -30.65
C GLU A 114 18.36 -1.30 -29.58
N GLN A 115 19.08 -2.42 -29.47
CA GLN A 115 20.25 -2.61 -28.59
C GLN A 115 21.47 -1.77 -28.98
N ASN A 116 21.39 -0.90 -29.99
CA ASN A 116 22.53 -0.13 -30.46
C ASN A 116 22.09 1.28 -30.88
N SER A 117 21.93 2.19 -29.93
CA SER A 117 22.21 3.65 -30.06
C SER A 117 21.63 4.37 -28.85
N GLN A 118 22.50 5.02 -28.07
CA GLN A 118 22.28 6.17 -27.17
C GLN A 118 20.94 6.23 -26.39
N PRO A 119 20.95 6.35 -25.05
CA PRO A 119 19.72 6.61 -24.30
C PRO A 119 19.11 7.92 -24.82
N SER A 120 17.97 7.80 -25.50
CA SER A 120 17.20 8.96 -25.95
C SER A 120 16.92 9.86 -24.74
N PRO A 121 17.13 11.18 -24.84
CA PRO A 121 16.92 12.08 -23.72
C PRO A 121 15.51 11.90 -23.14
N PRO A 122 15.36 11.95 -21.80
CA PRO A 122 14.05 11.82 -21.18
C PRO A 122 13.11 12.83 -21.82
N LEU A 123 11.96 12.35 -22.30
CA LEU A 123 10.95 13.21 -22.90
C LEU A 123 10.68 14.36 -21.93
N ASN A 124 10.84 15.60 -22.38
CA ASN A 124 10.53 16.77 -21.57
C ASN A 124 9.01 16.89 -21.45
N HIS A 125 8.40 16.08 -20.59
CA HIS A 125 6.94 16.01 -20.38
C HIS A 125 6.37 17.39 -20.09
N ALA A 126 7.06 18.20 -19.27
CA ALA A 126 6.67 19.56 -18.95
C ALA A 126 6.61 20.48 -20.19
N TYR A 127 7.55 20.35 -21.14
CA TYR A 127 7.58 21.15 -22.36
C TYR A 127 6.39 20.81 -23.27
N TYR A 128 6.11 19.52 -23.48
CA TYR A 128 4.98 19.09 -24.31
C TYR A 128 3.64 19.41 -23.66
N LEU A 129 3.52 19.26 -22.33
CA LEU A 129 2.32 19.64 -21.59
C LEU A 129 2.05 21.15 -21.70
N LEU A 130 3.11 21.98 -21.61
CA LEU A 130 3.00 23.42 -21.80
C LEU A 130 2.63 23.80 -23.24
N LYS A 131 3.13 23.06 -24.23
CA LYS A 131 2.79 23.27 -25.64
C LYS A 131 1.31 22.92 -25.90
N ILE A 132 0.84 21.80 -25.36
CA ILE A 132 -0.56 21.38 -25.46
C ILE A 132 -1.47 22.37 -24.72
N SER A 133 -1.10 22.85 -23.53
CA SER A 133 -1.93 23.83 -22.80
C SER A 133 -2.03 25.18 -23.52
N LYS A 134 -0.94 25.65 -24.16
CA LYS A 134 -0.98 26.83 -25.04
C LYS A 134 -1.88 26.60 -26.26
N SER A 135 -1.76 25.43 -26.90
CA SER A 135 -2.60 25.07 -28.05
C SER A 135 -4.07 24.93 -27.68
N LEU A 136 -4.38 24.42 -26.47
CA LEU A 136 -5.72 24.33 -25.92
C LEU A 136 -6.33 25.72 -25.69
N LEU A 137 -5.55 26.65 -25.12
CA LEU A 137 -6.01 28.03 -24.90
C LEU A 137 -6.29 28.75 -26.23
N LEU A 138 -5.42 28.57 -27.23
CA LEU A 138 -5.62 29.15 -28.57
C LEU A 138 -6.86 28.55 -29.25
N ASN A 139 -7.03 27.23 -29.22
CA ASN A 139 -8.23 26.59 -29.79
C ASN A 139 -9.51 27.01 -29.05
N PHE A 140 -9.45 27.22 -27.73
CA PHE A 140 -10.60 27.74 -26.98
C PHE A 140 -10.94 29.17 -27.39
N LEU A 141 -9.93 30.03 -27.62
CA LEU A 141 -10.15 31.37 -28.11
C LEU A 141 -10.79 31.36 -29.52
N GLU A 142 -10.27 30.54 -30.43
CA GLU A 142 -10.86 30.32 -31.75
C GLU A 142 -12.29 29.82 -31.67
N PHE A 143 -12.57 28.86 -30.78
CA PHE A 143 -13.90 28.33 -30.54
C PHE A 143 -14.88 29.42 -30.08
N THR A 144 -14.49 30.26 -29.12
CA THR A 144 -15.33 31.39 -28.68
C THR A 144 -15.55 32.42 -29.79
N GLY A 145 -14.55 32.65 -30.66
CA GLY A 145 -14.67 33.50 -31.83
C GLY A 145 -15.65 32.94 -32.87
N ILE A 146 -15.58 31.64 -33.16
CA ILE A 146 -16.47 30.94 -34.09
C ILE A 146 -17.91 30.95 -33.58
N LEU A 147 -18.14 30.73 -32.28
CA LEU A 147 -19.48 30.83 -31.70
C LEU A 147 -20.10 32.23 -31.84
N SER A 148 -19.28 33.27 -31.91
CA SER A 148 -19.73 34.66 -32.10
C SER A 148 -20.05 34.98 -33.57
N VAL A 149 -19.24 34.48 -34.52
CA VAL A 149 -19.35 34.82 -35.95
C VAL A 149 -20.21 33.81 -36.72
N SER A 150 -19.98 32.51 -36.51
CA SER A 150 -20.56 31.42 -37.29
C SER A 150 -20.75 30.17 -36.42
N PRO A 151 -21.84 30.11 -35.64
CA PRO A 151 -22.05 29.04 -34.66
C PRO A 151 -22.23 27.66 -35.28
N GLU A 152 -22.47 27.54 -36.59
CA GLU A 152 -22.65 26.25 -37.29
C GLU A 152 -21.35 25.45 -37.45
N GLN A 153 -20.17 26.09 -37.34
CA GLN A 153 -18.87 25.44 -37.54
C GLN A 153 -18.20 25.00 -36.23
N PHE A 154 -18.96 24.94 -35.13
CA PHE A 154 -18.41 24.66 -33.80
C PHE A 154 -17.88 23.22 -33.65
N GLU A 155 -18.46 22.26 -34.35
CA GLU A 155 -18.20 20.82 -34.18
C GLU A 155 -16.74 20.44 -34.40
N SER A 156 -16.13 20.92 -35.50
CA SER A 156 -14.73 20.66 -35.80
C SER A 156 -13.78 21.14 -34.71
N LYS A 157 -14.08 22.30 -34.08
CA LYS A 157 -13.24 22.82 -32.99
C LYS A 157 -13.44 22.10 -31.67
N VAL A 158 -14.63 21.55 -31.44
CA VAL A 158 -14.88 20.69 -30.27
C VAL A 158 -14.09 19.38 -30.39
N GLU A 159 -14.00 18.81 -31.58
CA GLU A 159 -13.16 17.63 -31.84
C GLU A 159 -11.67 17.92 -31.62
N ASP A 160 -11.16 19.06 -32.13
CA ASP A 160 -9.78 19.49 -31.88
C ASP A 160 -9.49 19.64 -30.37
N LEU A 161 -10.38 20.28 -29.62
CA LEU A 161 -10.27 20.42 -28.17
C LEU A 161 -10.29 19.06 -27.47
N ARG A 162 -11.18 18.15 -27.87
CA ARG A 162 -11.24 16.78 -27.34
C ARG A 162 -9.92 16.05 -27.57
N ASN A 163 -9.36 16.13 -28.78
CA ASN A 163 -8.07 15.51 -29.12
C ASN A 163 -6.93 16.08 -28.27
N LEU A 164 -6.91 17.39 -28.05
CA LEU A 164 -5.93 18.05 -27.18
C LEU A 164 -6.03 17.58 -25.72
N PHE A 165 -7.24 17.46 -25.18
CA PHE A 165 -7.45 16.95 -23.83
C PHE A 165 -7.01 15.51 -23.67
N ILE A 166 -7.34 14.64 -24.64
CA ILE A 166 -6.94 13.22 -24.58
C ILE A 166 -5.41 13.10 -24.65
N ASN A 167 -4.75 13.86 -25.53
CA ASN A 167 -3.29 13.92 -25.60
C ASN A 167 -2.66 14.42 -24.30
N ALA A 168 -3.23 15.46 -23.68
CA ALA A 168 -2.75 15.97 -22.38
C ALA A 168 -2.89 14.91 -21.27
N HIS A 169 -4.03 14.22 -21.22
CA HIS A 169 -4.26 13.15 -20.25
C HIS A 169 -3.31 11.99 -20.46
N HIS A 170 -3.07 11.58 -21.69
CA HIS A 170 -2.13 10.50 -21.98
C HIS A 170 -0.70 10.87 -21.53
N LEU A 171 -0.25 12.09 -21.80
CA LEU A 171 1.06 12.57 -21.35
C LEU A 171 1.18 12.64 -19.82
N LEU A 172 0.12 13.06 -19.12
CA LEU A 172 0.06 13.02 -17.66
C LEU A 172 0.10 11.58 -17.12
N ASN A 173 -0.60 10.67 -17.78
CA ASN A 173 -0.64 9.26 -17.40
C ASN A 173 0.74 8.61 -17.55
N LEU A 174 1.50 8.95 -18.60
CA LEU A 174 2.89 8.50 -18.76
C LEU A 174 3.81 8.99 -17.63
N TYR A 175 3.49 10.12 -17.00
CA TYR A 175 4.26 10.65 -15.87
C TYR A 175 3.92 10.00 -14.51
N ARG A 176 2.79 9.30 -14.40
CA ARG A 176 2.33 8.67 -13.13
C ARG A 176 3.33 7.68 -12.53
N PRO A 177 3.98 6.78 -13.29
CA PRO A 177 4.97 5.87 -12.73
C PRO A 177 6.19 6.60 -12.16
N HIS A 178 6.60 7.71 -12.79
CA HIS A 178 7.67 8.56 -12.26
C HIS A 178 7.24 9.22 -10.95
N GLN A 179 6.04 9.81 -10.92
CA GLN A 179 5.47 10.41 -9.70
C GLN A 179 5.43 9.40 -8.55
N ALA A 180 4.97 8.17 -8.80
CA ALA A 180 4.88 7.13 -7.77
C ALA A 180 6.26 6.76 -7.19
N ARG A 181 7.30 6.69 -8.04
CA ARG A 181 8.68 6.44 -7.58
C ARG A 181 9.21 7.58 -6.72
N GLU A 182 9.03 8.83 -7.15
CA GLU A 182 9.45 9.99 -6.37
C GLU A 182 8.70 10.06 -5.02
N SER A 183 7.39 9.78 -5.01
CA SER A 183 6.62 9.71 -3.76
C SER A 183 7.12 8.61 -2.82
N LEU A 184 7.53 7.46 -3.35
CA LEU A 184 8.12 6.39 -2.55
C LEU A 184 9.49 6.81 -1.98
N ILE A 185 10.34 7.45 -2.79
CA ILE A 185 11.64 7.96 -2.34
C ILE A 185 11.45 8.96 -1.21
N MET A 186 10.54 9.93 -1.36
CA MET A 186 10.22 10.90 -0.32
C MET A 186 9.76 10.22 0.98
N MET A 187 8.89 9.21 0.89
CA MET A 187 8.43 8.45 2.05
C MET A 187 9.59 7.72 2.75
N MET A 188 10.52 7.13 1.99
CA MET A 188 11.68 6.45 2.56
C MET A 188 12.68 7.43 3.19
N GLU A 189 12.88 8.60 2.58
CA GLU A 189 13.69 9.67 3.16
C GLU A 189 13.11 10.20 4.47
N GLU A 190 11.78 10.35 4.54
CA GLU A 190 11.07 10.71 5.76
C GLU A 190 11.27 9.65 6.86
N GLN A 191 11.12 8.37 6.53
CA GLN A 191 11.39 7.26 7.47
C GLN A 191 12.83 7.26 7.98
N LEU A 192 13.81 7.51 7.11
CA LEU A 192 15.21 7.61 7.51
C LEU A 192 15.47 8.82 8.43
N ASN A 193 14.83 9.95 8.15
CA ASN A 193 14.96 11.13 9.00
C ASN A 193 14.30 10.92 10.38
N HIS A 194 13.15 10.26 10.42
CA HIS A 194 12.49 9.87 11.67
C HIS A 194 13.40 8.96 12.51
N SER A 195 13.92 7.89 11.92
CA SER A 195 14.83 6.96 12.60
C SER A 195 16.10 7.63 13.12
N ARG A 196 16.65 8.60 12.37
CA ARG A 196 17.79 9.40 12.83
C ARG A 196 17.45 10.28 14.03
N GLU A 197 16.25 10.85 14.06
CA GLU A 197 15.81 11.66 15.20
C GLU A 197 15.56 10.80 16.43
N GLU A 198 14.92 9.64 16.28
CA GLU A 198 14.77 8.65 17.36
C GLU A 198 16.12 8.22 17.92
N MET A 199 17.12 7.95 17.07
CA MET A 199 18.48 7.62 17.53
C MET A 199 19.12 8.78 18.32
N ARG A 200 18.92 10.04 17.90
CA ARG A 200 19.42 11.20 18.67
C ARG A 200 18.72 11.35 20.01
N GLN A 201 17.42 11.10 20.07
CA GLN A 201 16.66 11.14 21.32
C GLN A 201 17.14 10.02 22.26
N MET A 202 17.32 8.81 21.74
CA MET A 202 17.84 7.67 22.50
C MET A 202 19.25 7.96 23.05
N GLU A 203 20.13 8.58 22.27
CA GLU A 203 21.47 8.94 22.75
C GLU A 203 21.42 10.02 23.85
N LYS A 204 20.50 10.99 23.77
CA LYS A 204 20.28 11.97 24.84
C LYS A 204 19.82 11.30 26.13
N VAL A 205 18.81 10.45 26.04
CA VAL A 205 18.28 9.69 27.20
C VAL A 205 19.39 8.81 27.79
N LYS A 206 20.19 8.15 26.96
CA LYS A 206 21.34 7.35 27.41
C LYS A 206 22.34 8.20 28.20
N MET A 207 22.73 9.38 27.70
CA MET A 207 23.64 10.28 28.42
C MET A 207 23.04 10.76 29.76
N GLU A 208 21.73 11.04 29.79
CA GLU A 208 21.04 11.42 31.03
C GLU A 208 21.04 10.28 32.04
N VAL A 209 20.74 9.05 31.61
CA VAL A 209 20.77 7.85 32.46
C VAL A 209 22.19 7.55 32.96
N GLU A 210 23.21 7.64 32.11
CA GLU A 210 24.62 7.50 32.50
C GLU A 210 25.01 8.55 33.56
N SER A 211 24.61 9.81 33.37
CA SER A 211 24.87 10.87 34.36
C SER A 211 24.18 10.61 35.70
N VAL A 212 22.93 10.14 35.68
CA VAL A 212 22.19 9.79 36.91
C VAL A 212 22.82 8.59 37.62
N LEU A 213 23.25 7.56 36.87
CA LEU A 213 23.96 6.41 37.44
C LEU A 213 25.30 6.80 38.06
N GLU A 214 26.07 7.68 37.41
CA GLU A 214 27.31 8.22 37.98
C GLU A 214 27.06 9.01 39.27
N GLN A 215 26.01 9.84 39.33
CA GLN A 215 25.62 10.57 40.53
C GLN A 215 25.23 9.63 41.67
N LEU A 216 24.43 8.59 41.39
CA LEU A 216 24.06 7.55 42.35
C LEU A 216 25.27 6.75 42.83
N GLN A 217 26.20 6.41 41.94
CA GLN A 217 27.44 5.73 42.31
C GLN A 217 28.31 6.60 43.22
N ALA A 218 28.41 7.90 42.94
CA ALA A 218 29.14 8.86 43.76
C ALA A 218 28.49 9.02 45.15
N GLU A 219 27.16 9.08 45.22
CA GLU A 219 26.40 9.12 46.48
C GLU A 219 26.54 7.82 47.28
N GLY A 220 26.39 6.66 46.63
CA GLY A 220 26.60 5.35 47.25
C GLY A 220 28.03 5.16 47.76
N SER A 221 29.04 5.66 47.05
CA SER A 221 30.44 5.66 47.51
C SER A 221 30.66 6.58 48.72
N ARG A 222 29.98 7.73 48.76
CA ARG A 222 30.00 8.63 49.93
C ARG A 222 29.36 8.00 51.17
N VAL A 223 28.23 7.32 51.00
CA VAL A 223 27.55 6.57 52.08
C VAL A 223 28.41 5.39 52.55
N SER A 224 29.09 4.68 51.62
CA SER A 224 29.99 3.59 51.99
C SER A 224 31.27 4.05 52.67
N ALA A 225 31.78 5.26 52.36
CA ALA A 225 32.96 5.84 53.01
C ALA A 225 32.66 6.43 54.39
N THR A 226 31.39 6.76 54.67
CA THR A 226 30.92 7.23 55.99
C THR A 226 30.46 6.07 56.89
N GLY A 227 30.28 4.87 56.35
CA GLY A 227 29.86 3.67 57.07
C GLY A 227 30.96 2.91 57.81
N SER A 228 31.76 3.58 58.64
CA SER A 228 32.61 2.89 59.64
C SER A 228 32.26 3.19 61.09
N GLU A 229 31.57 4.28 61.43
CA GLU A 229 31.24 4.58 62.83
C GLU A 229 29.87 5.30 62.93
N ASP A 230 28.90 4.62 63.56
CA ASP A 230 27.57 5.06 64.03
C ASP A 230 26.38 5.28 63.06
N ASP A 231 25.22 4.77 63.53
CA ASP A 231 23.83 5.19 63.26
C ASP A 231 22.95 4.34 62.31
N THR A 232 22.25 3.36 62.89
CA THR A 232 21.35 2.38 62.22
C THR A 232 19.97 2.95 61.82
N ASP A 233 19.61 4.14 62.29
CA ASP A 233 18.30 4.76 62.01
C ASP A 233 18.36 5.78 60.86
N GLN A 234 19.46 6.51 60.68
CA GLN A 234 19.66 7.39 59.51
C GLN A 234 19.79 6.59 58.20
N ALA A 235 20.43 5.41 58.25
CA ALA A 235 20.56 4.53 57.10
C ALA A 235 19.21 3.98 56.59
N LYS A 236 18.22 3.79 57.47
CA LYS A 236 16.87 3.37 57.08
C LYS A 236 16.09 4.49 56.40
N ALA A 237 16.14 5.71 56.95
CA ALA A 237 15.46 6.87 56.39
C ALA A 237 16.02 7.29 55.01
N LEU A 238 17.33 7.10 54.78
CA LEU A 238 17.95 7.33 53.47
C LEU A 238 17.57 6.25 52.45
N LYS A 239 17.46 4.99 52.88
CA LYS A 239 16.96 3.90 52.03
C LYS A 239 15.52 4.12 51.59
N GLU A 240 14.65 4.53 52.51
CA GLU A 240 13.24 4.81 52.20
C GLU A 240 13.09 5.96 51.20
N LYS A 241 13.90 7.01 51.33
CA LYS A 241 13.97 8.12 50.35
C LYS A 241 14.52 7.68 48.99
N ALA A 242 15.52 6.79 48.96
CA ALA A 242 16.04 6.24 47.71
C ALA A 242 15.00 5.35 47.01
N ASP A 243 14.24 4.56 47.78
CA ASP A 243 13.14 3.73 47.27
C ASP A 243 11.99 4.60 46.73
N GLU A 244 11.64 5.69 47.42
CA GLU A 244 10.66 6.69 46.95
C GLU A 244 11.10 7.39 45.65
N HIS A 245 12.38 7.79 45.56
CA HIS A 245 12.94 8.37 44.35
C HIS A 245 12.94 7.38 43.18
N SER A 246 13.25 6.11 43.44
CA SER A 246 13.21 5.06 42.41
C SER A 246 11.79 4.86 41.89
N ARG A 247 10.77 4.87 42.76
CA ARG A 247 9.36 4.77 42.37
C ARG A 247 8.90 5.98 41.54
N LEU A 248 9.34 7.19 41.90
CA LEU A 248 9.04 8.40 41.14
C LEU A 248 9.61 8.38 39.72
N ILE A 249 10.79 7.79 39.53
CA ILE A 249 11.40 7.63 38.20
C ILE A 249 10.61 6.63 37.36
N TRP A 250 10.20 5.50 37.93
CA TRP A 250 9.34 4.52 37.22
C TRP A 250 7.98 5.12 36.84
N ASP A 251 7.40 5.94 37.71
CA ASP A 251 6.11 6.60 37.47
C ASP A 251 6.18 7.73 36.43
N LEU A 252 7.37 8.26 36.14
CA LEU A 252 7.61 9.22 35.06
C LEU A 252 7.85 8.51 33.72
N LEU A 253 8.58 7.38 33.74
CA LEU A 253 8.81 6.53 32.56
C LEU A 253 7.50 5.94 32.01
N ASP A 254 6.56 5.57 32.88
CA ASP A 254 5.24 5.05 32.47
C ASP A 254 4.30 6.13 31.92
N LYS A 255 4.60 7.43 32.11
CA LYS A 255 3.79 8.55 31.61
C LYS A 255 4.21 9.07 30.24
N GLU A 256 5.38 8.65 29.74
CA GLU A 256 5.90 9.04 28.40
C GLU A 256 5.63 7.99 27.30
N ASN A 257 5.00 6.85 27.63
CA ASN A 257 4.41 5.89 26.67
C ASN A 257 2.92 6.19 26.41
#